data_AF-A0A8S3Q6C8-F1
#
_entry.id   AF-A0A8S3Q6C8-F1
#
_cell.length_a   1.000
_cell.length_b   1.000
_cell.length_c   1.000
_cell.angle_alpha   90.00
_cell.angle_beta   90.00
_cell.angle_gamma   90.00
#
_symmetry.space_group_name_H-M   'P 1'
#
loop_
_entity.id
_entity.type
_entity.pdbx_description
1 polymer ?
#
loop_
_entity_poly.entity_id
_entity_poly.type
_entity_poly.pdbx_seq_one_letter_code
_entity_poly.pdbx_strand_id
1 'polypeptide(L)'
;MTLHVCLIAEVAEEVIEKDIAPESSTTTGDKVANPSHTEKLDAAEEALKSTKVVFVLGGPGSGKGTQCKKIVEKFGYTHLSTGDLLRAEVASGSAQGKKLTEIMEKGELVPLETVLMLLKDNMIARAPNSRGFLIDGYPREMEQGVRFEDEVRESDFLLYFNVSEETMTSRLLGRAQTSGRVDDNEETIKQRLKTFSENKNAIMEYYSKGNKMEMITAEKSVDEVFAEVVRAFEGRGITAVQKRPKVKFVLTSKQKEKSTGGLKDAKVLFVIGGPGSGKGTQCAKIVEKYGFCHLSSGDLLRAEVQSESDRGKRLNEIMEKGELVPLDEVLALLRDAMEKKVSEGVKCFLIDGYPRELEQGERFEKEVAGCTGVLYFEVSDDTMTQRLLERGKTSGRVDDNEETIKKRLETFHNQTKPLIDHYKDKSNIIKAEGTVDEIFTEVQKYMDSKKW
;
A
#
# COMPACT_ATOMS: atom_id res chain seq x y z
N MET A 1 -5.34 29.19 42.05
CA MET A 1 -4.06 29.66 42.62
C MET A 1 -3.00 28.64 42.24
N THR A 2 -2.39 28.84 41.07
CA THR A 2 -0.97 29.27 40.90
C THR A 2 -0.01 28.09 41.17
N LEU A 3 0.35 27.33 40.13
CA LEU A 3 1.63 27.44 39.41
C LEU A 3 2.86 27.44 40.32
N HIS A 4 3.76 26.46 40.12
CA HIS A 4 5.19 26.72 40.08
C HIS A 4 5.85 25.83 39.02
N VAL A 5 6.22 26.49 37.94
CA VAL A 5 7.23 26.10 36.95
C VAL A 5 8.51 26.84 37.36
N CYS A 6 9.66 26.19 37.35
CA CYS A 6 10.99 26.80 37.12
C CYS A 6 11.91 25.70 36.58
N LEU A 7 12.27 25.66 35.29
CA LEU A 7 13.21 26.49 34.52
C LEU A 7 14.69 26.41 34.98
N ILE A 8 15.49 25.76 34.12
CA ILE A 8 16.68 26.30 33.40
C ILE A 8 18.11 26.18 33.98
N ALA A 9 18.98 25.89 32.99
CA ALA A 9 20.42 26.16 32.78
C ALA A 9 21.42 25.17 33.41
N GLU A 10 22.21 24.40 32.66
CA GLU A 10 23.20 24.74 31.60
C GLU A 10 24.52 25.24 32.22
N VAL A 11 25.56 24.39 32.13
CA VAL A 11 26.98 24.80 32.20
C VAL A 11 27.76 23.94 31.20
N ALA A 12 28.46 24.63 30.32
CA ALA A 12 29.34 24.13 29.28
C ALA A 12 30.82 24.18 29.71
N GLU A 13 31.64 23.54 28.87
CA GLU A 13 33.12 23.63 28.72
C GLU A 13 34.01 23.17 29.90
N GLU A 14 35.25 22.74 29.75
CA GLU A 14 36.07 21.98 28.78
C GLU A 14 37.46 21.84 29.49
N VAL A 15 38.44 21.21 28.85
CA VAL A 15 39.90 21.19 29.15
C VAL A 15 40.39 20.12 30.15
N ILE A 16 41.13 19.13 29.65
CA ILE A 16 42.62 19.08 29.65
C ILE A 16 43.09 17.82 28.89
N GLU A 17 43.95 18.05 27.90
CA GLU A 17 44.74 17.10 27.11
C GLU A 17 45.60 16.16 27.98
N LYS A 18 45.77 14.90 27.53
CA LYS A 18 47.08 14.22 27.58
C LYS A 18 47.26 13.30 26.37
N ASP A 19 48.22 13.66 25.54
CA ASP A 19 48.87 12.85 24.52
C ASP A 19 49.42 11.55 25.09
N ILE A 20 49.02 10.40 24.51
CA ILE A 20 49.83 9.19 24.45
C ILE A 20 49.52 8.48 23.12
N ALA A 21 50.47 8.49 22.18
CA ALA A 21 50.59 7.44 21.16
C ALA A 21 51.43 6.28 21.75
N PRO A 22 51.17 5.03 21.37
CA PRO A 22 51.97 4.49 20.27
C PRO A 22 51.25 3.51 19.32
N GLU A 23 51.72 3.57 18.08
CA GLU A 23 51.91 2.56 17.03
C GLU A 23 51.18 1.19 17.04
N SER A 24 50.42 1.01 15.95
CA SER A 24 50.31 -0.14 15.04
C SER A 24 50.08 -1.55 15.57
N SER A 25 48.88 -2.07 15.26
CA SER A 25 48.71 -3.44 14.79
C SER A 25 47.72 -3.47 13.64
N THR A 26 48.22 -3.89 12.48
CA THR A 26 47.51 -4.15 11.22
C THR A 26 46.38 -5.16 11.38
N THR A 27 45.16 -4.75 11.01
CA THR A 27 44.16 -5.70 10.49
C THR A 27 43.34 -4.99 9.41
N THR A 28 43.55 -5.41 8.17
CA THR A 28 42.76 -5.10 6.99
C THR A 28 41.32 -5.55 7.21
N GLY A 29 40.40 -4.60 7.28
CA GLY A 29 38.97 -4.81 7.18
C GLY A 29 38.37 -3.55 6.62
N ASP A 30 38.04 -3.57 5.32
CA ASP A 30 37.31 -2.51 4.64
C ASP A 30 35.97 -2.30 5.36
N LYS A 31 35.94 -1.33 6.29
CA LYS A 31 34.70 -0.74 6.76
C LYS A 31 34.26 0.21 5.66
N VAL A 32 33.38 -0.27 4.78
CA VAL A 32 32.59 0.60 3.91
C VAL A 32 31.77 1.50 4.83
N ALA A 33 32.17 2.76 4.92
CA ALA A 33 31.42 3.77 5.67
C ALA A 33 30.01 3.88 5.05
N ASN A 34 28.99 3.82 5.89
CA ASN A 34 27.61 3.99 5.45
C ASN A 34 27.42 5.47 5.08
N PRO A 35 26.95 5.82 3.86
CA PRO A 35 26.90 7.21 3.42
C PRO A 35 26.00 8.06 4.32
N SER A 36 26.42 9.31 4.51
CA SER A 36 25.70 10.32 5.28
C SER A 36 24.32 10.62 4.67
N HIS A 37 23.44 11.24 5.45
CA HIS A 37 22.09 11.62 5.00
C HIS A 37 22.12 12.53 3.77
N THR A 38 23.10 13.45 3.70
CA THR A 38 23.29 14.38 2.57
C THR A 38 23.74 13.63 1.31
N GLU A 39 24.70 12.72 1.43
CA GLU A 39 25.18 11.91 0.28
C GLU A 39 24.09 10.99 -0.30
N LYS A 40 23.14 10.53 0.55
CA LYS A 40 21.99 9.73 0.09
C LYS A 40 20.94 10.56 -0.65
N LEU A 41 20.73 11.81 -0.24
CA LEU A 41 19.85 12.77 -0.93
C LEU A 41 20.43 13.15 -2.29
N ASP A 42 21.72 13.49 -2.34
CA ASP A 42 22.41 13.83 -3.58
C ASP A 42 22.37 12.66 -4.58
N ALA A 43 22.57 11.43 -4.11
CA ALA A 43 22.47 10.23 -4.96
C ALA A 43 21.04 9.96 -5.47
N ALA A 44 20.02 10.28 -4.68
CA ALA A 44 18.62 10.10 -5.06
C ALA A 44 18.16 11.14 -6.08
N GLU A 45 18.59 12.40 -5.93
CA GLU A 45 18.38 13.45 -6.94
C GLU A 45 19.10 13.13 -8.25
N GLU A 46 20.30 12.56 -8.18
CA GLU A 46 21.03 12.17 -9.39
C GLU A 46 20.43 10.94 -10.08
N ALA A 47 19.92 9.98 -9.30
CA ALA A 47 19.14 8.87 -9.84
C ALA A 47 17.90 9.39 -10.60
N LEU A 48 17.24 10.42 -10.07
CA LEU A 48 16.04 11.00 -10.66
C LEU A 48 16.29 11.53 -12.07
N LYS A 49 17.41 12.23 -12.32
CA LYS A 49 17.77 12.76 -13.65
C LYS A 49 17.81 11.66 -14.72
N SER A 50 18.25 10.45 -14.35
CA SER A 50 18.37 9.30 -15.25
C SER A 50 17.11 8.43 -15.37
N THR A 51 16.12 8.62 -14.49
CA THR A 51 14.92 7.76 -14.41
C THR A 51 13.86 8.21 -15.40
N LYS A 52 13.23 7.29 -16.15
CA LYS A 52 12.16 7.64 -17.10
C LYS A 52 10.97 8.31 -16.42
N VAL A 53 10.35 9.31 -17.05
CA VAL A 53 9.15 9.99 -16.54
C VAL A 53 8.11 10.07 -17.63
N VAL A 54 6.92 9.54 -17.36
CA VAL A 54 5.77 9.59 -18.25
C VAL A 54 4.65 10.33 -17.55
N PHE A 55 4.23 11.46 -18.13
CA PHE A 55 3.03 12.15 -17.70
C PHE A 55 1.81 11.37 -18.16
N VAL A 56 0.85 11.15 -17.27
CA VAL A 56 -0.38 10.43 -17.59
C VAL A 56 -1.55 11.36 -17.41
N LEU A 57 -2.11 11.82 -18.53
CA LEU A 57 -3.16 12.80 -18.59
C LEU A 57 -4.46 12.20 -19.12
N GLY A 58 -5.57 12.76 -18.67
CA GLY A 58 -6.91 12.40 -19.07
C GLY A 58 -7.90 12.98 -18.09
N GLY A 59 -9.09 13.33 -18.59
CA GLY A 59 -10.11 13.95 -17.76
C GLY A 59 -10.54 13.07 -16.58
N PRO A 60 -11.25 13.63 -15.59
CA PRO A 60 -11.80 12.83 -14.51
C PRO A 60 -12.71 11.74 -15.09
N GLY A 61 -12.57 10.48 -14.65
CA GLY A 61 -13.34 9.35 -15.20
C GLY A 61 -12.76 8.71 -16.47
N SER A 62 -11.66 9.23 -17.03
CA SER A 62 -11.01 8.67 -18.23
C SER A 62 -10.46 7.24 -18.07
N GLY A 63 -10.28 6.75 -16.84
CA GLY A 63 -9.71 5.42 -16.56
C GLY A 63 -8.19 5.39 -16.42
N LYS A 64 -7.52 6.55 -16.41
CA LYS A 64 -6.06 6.65 -16.27
C LYS A 64 -5.47 5.86 -15.10
N GLY A 65 -6.04 5.96 -13.90
CA GLY A 65 -5.56 5.20 -12.74
C GLY A 65 -5.66 3.67 -12.91
N THR A 66 -6.71 3.19 -13.57
CA THR A 66 -6.87 1.77 -13.91
C THR A 66 -5.78 1.31 -14.87
N GLN A 67 -5.47 2.14 -15.88
CA GLN A 67 -4.42 1.84 -16.84
C GLN A 67 -3.02 1.92 -16.20
N CYS A 68 -2.78 2.90 -15.32
CA CYS A 68 -1.53 3.01 -14.55
C CYS A 68 -1.22 1.72 -13.78
N LYS A 69 -2.21 1.12 -13.10
CA LYS A 69 -2.02 -0.17 -12.40
C LYS A 69 -1.52 -1.27 -13.34
N LYS A 70 -2.15 -1.42 -14.51
CA LYS A 70 -1.71 -2.39 -15.53
C LYS A 70 -0.33 -2.06 -16.11
N ILE A 71 0.02 -0.77 -16.26
CA ILE A 71 1.35 -0.34 -16.70
C ILE A 71 2.41 -0.72 -15.64
N VAL A 72 2.13 -0.50 -14.35
CA VAL A 72 3.00 -0.92 -13.24
C VAL A 72 3.26 -2.42 -13.32
N GLU A 73 2.20 -3.23 -13.44
CA GLU A 73 2.31 -4.69 -13.52
C GLU A 73 3.16 -5.16 -14.72
N LYS A 74 2.94 -4.59 -15.91
CA LYS A 74 3.60 -5.06 -17.14
C LYS A 74 4.98 -4.45 -17.36
N PHE A 75 5.19 -3.19 -16.99
CA PHE A 75 6.40 -2.44 -17.31
C PHE A 75 7.26 -2.11 -16.08
N GLY A 76 6.76 -2.32 -14.85
CA GLY A 76 7.53 -2.15 -13.62
C GLY A 76 7.80 -0.70 -13.24
N TYR A 77 6.97 0.23 -13.72
CA TYR A 77 7.06 1.65 -13.37
C TYR A 77 6.55 1.89 -11.94
N THR A 78 6.96 3.00 -11.33
CA THR A 78 6.40 3.53 -10.08
C THR A 78 5.26 4.48 -10.41
N HIS A 79 4.06 4.19 -9.90
CA HIS A 79 2.88 5.04 -10.08
C HIS A 79 2.78 6.07 -8.97
N LEU A 80 2.74 7.35 -9.34
CA LEU A 80 2.49 8.47 -8.44
C LEU A 80 1.27 9.24 -8.93
N SER A 81 0.19 9.20 -8.16
CA SER A 81 -1.05 9.93 -8.46
C SER A 81 -1.12 11.19 -7.61
N THR A 82 -1.16 12.35 -8.27
CA THR A 82 -1.28 13.65 -7.57
C THR A 82 -2.52 13.68 -6.67
N GLY A 83 -3.63 13.10 -7.15
CA GLY A 83 -4.84 13.02 -6.36
C GLY A 83 -4.71 12.14 -5.12
N ASP A 84 -3.95 11.04 -5.19
CA ASP A 84 -3.72 10.17 -4.02
C ASP A 84 -2.76 10.80 -3.02
N LEU A 85 -1.68 11.46 -3.50
CA LEU A 85 -0.77 12.21 -2.64
C LEU A 85 -1.48 13.33 -1.88
N LEU A 86 -2.34 14.10 -2.56
CA LEU A 86 -3.12 15.16 -1.93
C LEU A 86 -4.14 14.61 -0.92
N ARG A 87 -4.80 13.48 -1.22
CA ARG A 87 -5.73 12.84 -0.27
C ARG A 87 -5.00 12.27 0.95
N ALA A 88 -3.79 11.73 0.77
CA ALA A 88 -2.96 11.28 1.89
C ALA A 88 -2.57 12.47 2.78
N GLU A 89 -2.20 13.61 2.18
CA GLU A 89 -1.89 14.83 2.92
C GLU A 89 -3.12 15.36 3.68
N VAL A 90 -4.31 15.35 3.07
CA VAL A 90 -5.58 15.66 3.76
C VAL A 90 -5.82 14.71 4.95
N ALA A 91 -5.62 13.40 4.74
CA ALA A 91 -5.85 12.38 5.75
C ALA A 91 -4.88 12.48 6.94
N SER A 92 -3.70 13.06 6.76
CA SER A 92 -2.74 13.31 7.84
C SER A 92 -3.27 14.27 8.92
N GLY A 93 -4.29 15.09 8.60
CA GLY A 93 -4.83 16.10 9.49
C GLY A 93 -3.90 17.31 9.71
N SER A 94 -2.81 17.42 8.94
CA SER A 94 -1.85 18.52 9.01
C SER A 94 -2.52 19.88 8.73
N ALA A 95 -1.86 20.97 9.13
CA ALA A 95 -2.35 22.31 8.80
C ALA A 95 -2.45 22.54 7.28
N GLN A 96 -1.59 21.89 6.50
CA GLN A 96 -1.66 21.87 5.04
C GLN A 96 -2.82 21.01 4.55
N GLY A 97 -3.01 19.82 5.12
CA GLY A 97 -4.13 18.92 4.83
C GLY A 97 -5.48 19.60 4.98
N LYS A 98 -5.69 20.39 6.05
CA LYS A 98 -6.95 21.16 6.24
C LYS A 98 -7.21 22.17 5.11
N LYS A 99 -6.18 22.89 4.65
CA LYS A 99 -6.30 23.82 3.52
C LYS A 99 -6.58 23.08 2.21
N LEU A 100 -5.98 21.90 2.03
CA LEU A 100 -6.22 21.06 0.87
C LEU A 100 -7.66 20.53 0.82
N THR A 101 -8.26 20.19 1.96
CA THR A 101 -9.67 19.77 2.04
C THR A 101 -10.58 20.79 1.37
N GLU A 102 -10.49 22.07 1.75
CA GLU A 102 -11.36 23.14 1.24
C GLU A 102 -11.24 23.32 -0.29
N ILE A 103 -10.01 23.24 -0.82
CA ILE A 103 -9.74 23.38 -2.25
C ILE A 103 -10.29 22.17 -3.02
N MET A 104 -10.07 20.96 -2.49
CA MET A 104 -10.45 19.71 -3.15
C MET A 104 -11.97 19.51 -3.17
N GLU A 105 -12.68 19.88 -2.10
CA GLU A 105 -14.15 19.81 -2.04
C GLU A 105 -14.80 20.74 -3.08
N LYS A 106 -14.21 21.90 -3.35
CA LYS A 106 -14.65 22.82 -4.41
C LYS A 106 -14.29 22.36 -5.83
N GLY A 107 -13.48 21.31 -5.97
CA GLY A 107 -12.99 20.86 -7.28
C GLY A 107 -11.98 21.81 -7.93
N GLU A 108 -11.37 22.68 -7.13
CA GLU A 108 -10.35 23.63 -7.56
C GLU A 108 -8.99 22.94 -7.72
N LEU A 109 -8.07 23.60 -8.43
CA LEU A 109 -6.70 23.12 -8.55
C LEU A 109 -5.91 23.55 -7.31
N VAL A 110 -5.21 22.57 -6.74
CA VAL A 110 -4.25 22.82 -5.66
C VAL A 110 -3.07 23.62 -6.22
N PRO A 111 -2.54 24.62 -5.47
CA PRO A 111 -1.42 25.43 -5.91
C PRO A 111 -0.23 24.62 -6.42
N LEU A 112 0.36 25.08 -7.54
CA LEU A 112 1.46 24.41 -8.25
C LEU A 112 2.59 23.99 -7.31
N GLU A 113 3.08 24.91 -6.49
CA GLU A 113 4.20 24.68 -5.57
C GLU A 113 3.92 23.52 -4.59
N THR A 114 2.68 23.42 -4.10
CA THR A 114 2.29 22.31 -3.21
C THR A 114 2.34 20.97 -3.93
N VAL A 115 1.78 20.91 -5.14
CA VAL A 115 1.75 19.66 -5.92
C VAL A 115 3.15 19.25 -6.37
N LEU A 116 3.97 20.22 -6.80
CA LEU A 116 5.33 20.00 -7.27
C LEU A 116 6.25 19.50 -6.14
N MET A 117 6.18 20.12 -4.96
CA MET A 117 6.92 19.68 -3.78
C MET A 117 6.54 18.25 -3.39
N LEU A 118 5.24 17.94 -3.27
CA LEU A 118 4.78 16.58 -2.95
C LEU A 118 5.25 15.55 -3.98
N LEU A 119 5.19 15.89 -5.27
CA LEU A 119 5.69 15.01 -6.33
C LEU A 119 7.20 14.80 -6.22
N LYS A 120 7.98 15.88 -6.07
CA LYS A 120 9.44 15.84 -6.01
C LYS A 120 9.91 14.97 -4.84
N ASP A 121 9.38 15.18 -3.64
CA ASP A 121 9.72 14.40 -2.45
C ASP A 121 9.42 12.91 -2.66
N ASN A 122 8.25 12.60 -3.21
CA ASN A 122 7.83 11.22 -3.48
C ASN A 122 8.62 10.55 -4.60
N MET A 123 9.12 11.33 -5.56
CA MET A 123 9.98 10.85 -6.64
C MET A 123 11.40 10.60 -6.14
N ILE A 124 12.01 11.55 -5.42
CA ILE A 124 13.36 11.40 -4.84
C ILE A 124 13.41 10.16 -3.95
N ALA A 125 12.43 9.99 -3.07
CA ALA A 125 12.38 8.83 -2.16
C ALA A 125 12.32 7.47 -2.88
N ARG A 126 11.82 7.43 -4.13
CA ARG A 126 11.61 6.18 -4.89
C ARG A 126 12.56 6.03 -6.07
N ALA A 127 13.28 7.08 -6.47
CA ALA A 127 14.15 7.11 -7.63
C ALA A 127 15.21 6.00 -7.64
N PRO A 128 15.91 5.68 -6.52
CA PRO A 128 16.94 4.64 -6.53
C PRO A 128 16.45 3.24 -6.91
N ASN A 129 15.15 2.96 -6.76
CA ASN A 129 14.55 1.65 -7.00
C ASN A 129 13.50 1.66 -8.14
N SER A 130 13.34 2.79 -8.83
CA SER A 130 12.33 2.97 -9.86
C SER A 130 12.90 2.66 -11.24
N ARG A 131 12.15 1.92 -12.06
CA ARG A 131 12.45 1.77 -13.49
C ARG A 131 12.03 3.01 -14.30
N GLY A 132 11.13 3.81 -13.74
CA GLY A 132 10.47 4.92 -14.39
C GLY A 132 9.22 5.34 -13.61
N PHE A 133 8.81 6.60 -13.70
CA PHE A 133 7.65 7.14 -13.02
C PHE A 133 6.49 7.36 -13.98
N LEU A 134 5.29 6.99 -13.52
CA LEU A 134 4.00 7.39 -14.11
C LEU A 134 3.43 8.48 -13.22
N ILE A 135 3.37 9.71 -13.72
CA ILE A 135 2.78 10.83 -12.97
C ILE A 135 1.32 10.98 -13.39
N ASP A 136 0.42 10.40 -12.61
CA ASP A 136 -1.01 10.32 -12.89
C ASP A 136 -1.75 11.59 -12.47
N GLY A 137 -2.43 12.18 -13.45
CA GLY A 137 -3.23 13.39 -13.28
C GLY A 137 -2.37 14.65 -13.19
N TYR A 138 -1.19 14.66 -13.84
CA TYR A 138 -0.29 15.79 -13.96
C TYR A 138 0.33 15.80 -15.38
N PRO A 139 0.62 16.97 -15.96
CA PRO A 139 0.24 18.31 -15.48
C PRO A 139 -1.26 18.59 -15.70
N ARG A 140 -1.88 19.40 -14.84
CA ARG A 140 -3.28 19.84 -15.01
C ARG A 140 -3.41 21.23 -15.62
N GLU A 141 -2.32 21.98 -15.62
CA GLU A 141 -2.16 23.28 -16.26
C GLU A 141 -0.79 23.32 -16.94
N MET A 142 -0.62 24.17 -17.96
CA MET A 142 0.64 24.20 -18.70
C MET A 142 1.84 24.58 -17.82
N GLU A 143 1.67 25.55 -16.92
CA GLU A 143 2.75 26.01 -16.04
C GLU A 143 3.28 24.89 -15.13
N GLN A 144 2.41 23.97 -14.69
CA GLN A 144 2.82 22.78 -13.93
C GLN A 144 3.81 21.93 -14.73
N GLY A 145 3.52 21.66 -16.00
CA GLY A 145 4.42 20.90 -16.87
C GLY A 145 5.78 21.59 -17.03
N VAL A 146 5.77 22.89 -17.35
CA VAL A 146 7.01 23.68 -17.52
C VAL A 146 7.84 23.69 -16.24
N ARG A 147 7.23 23.98 -15.08
CA ARG A 147 7.93 24.06 -13.79
C ARG A 147 8.50 22.70 -13.38
N PHE A 148 7.77 21.61 -13.62
CA PHE A 148 8.31 20.26 -13.38
C PHE A 148 9.52 19.96 -14.27
N GLU A 149 9.45 20.30 -15.56
CA GLU A 149 10.55 20.03 -16.49
C GLU A 149 11.82 20.83 -16.16
N ASP A 150 11.64 22.04 -15.63
CA ASP A 150 12.72 22.92 -15.17
C ASP A 150 13.33 22.45 -13.82
N GLU A 151 12.50 22.13 -12.82
CA GLU A 151 12.96 21.87 -11.45
C GLU A 151 13.23 20.40 -11.11
N VAL A 152 12.69 19.47 -11.92
CA VAL A 152 12.76 18.03 -11.65
C VAL A 152 13.49 17.33 -12.79
N ARG A 153 12.85 17.25 -13.97
CA ARG A 153 13.42 16.80 -15.24
C ARG A 153 12.39 16.84 -16.35
N GLU A 154 12.87 16.89 -17.58
CA GLU A 154 12.03 16.73 -18.77
C GLU A 154 11.23 15.40 -18.75
N SER A 155 9.96 15.47 -19.16
CA SER A 155 9.16 14.26 -19.37
C SER A 155 9.59 13.53 -20.64
N ASP A 156 9.66 12.20 -20.59
CA ASP A 156 10.00 11.39 -21.75
C ASP A 156 8.86 11.39 -22.79
N PHE A 157 7.61 11.37 -22.32
CA PHE A 157 6.41 11.65 -23.12
C PHE A 157 5.17 11.80 -22.23
N LEU A 158 4.10 12.31 -22.83
CA LEU A 158 2.77 12.41 -22.26
C LEU A 158 1.87 11.31 -22.86
N LEU A 159 1.34 10.43 -22.01
CA LEU A 159 0.29 9.47 -22.34
C LEU A 159 -1.07 10.10 -22.05
N TYR A 160 -1.86 10.35 -23.09
CA TYR A 160 -3.18 10.97 -22.98
C TYR A 160 -4.31 9.98 -23.25
N PHE A 161 -5.19 9.81 -22.27
CA PHE A 161 -6.42 9.04 -22.41
C PHE A 161 -7.56 9.94 -22.89
N ASN A 162 -7.87 9.85 -24.18
CA ASN A 162 -8.95 10.58 -24.82
C ASN A 162 -10.30 9.88 -24.59
N VAL A 163 -11.22 10.55 -23.92
CA VAL A 163 -12.56 10.06 -23.60
C VAL A 163 -13.54 11.22 -23.76
N SER A 164 -14.73 10.93 -24.28
CA SER A 164 -15.84 11.86 -24.39
C SER A 164 -16.33 12.33 -23.02
N GLU A 165 -16.87 13.54 -22.98
CA GLU A 165 -17.43 14.11 -21.75
C GLU A 165 -18.60 13.28 -21.20
N GLU A 166 -19.41 12.71 -22.10
CA GLU A 166 -20.51 11.79 -21.75
C GLU A 166 -19.99 10.56 -21.02
N THR A 167 -19.00 9.86 -21.58
CA THR A 167 -18.40 8.68 -20.94
C THR A 167 -17.71 9.04 -19.62
N MET A 168 -17.00 10.18 -19.56
CA MET A 168 -16.37 10.65 -18.32
C MET A 168 -17.42 10.88 -17.22
N THR A 169 -18.50 11.59 -17.55
CA THR A 169 -19.60 11.88 -16.63
C THR A 169 -20.26 10.60 -16.13
N SER A 170 -20.61 9.69 -17.04
CA SER A 170 -21.22 8.40 -16.70
C SER A 170 -20.35 7.58 -15.73
N ARG A 171 -19.04 7.50 -16.00
CA ARG A 171 -18.08 6.80 -15.12
C ARG A 171 -17.91 7.49 -13.77
N LEU A 172 -17.95 8.82 -13.72
CA LEU A 172 -17.85 9.57 -12.47
C LEU A 172 -19.10 9.40 -11.59
N LEU A 173 -20.28 9.39 -12.19
CA LEU A 173 -21.54 9.13 -11.47
C LEU A 173 -21.56 7.70 -10.90
N GLY A 174 -21.13 6.70 -11.66
CA GLY A 174 -20.98 5.33 -11.15
C GLY A 174 -19.94 5.22 -10.03
N ARG A 175 -18.87 6.02 -10.08
CA ARG A 175 -17.84 6.06 -9.03
C ARG A 175 -18.30 6.79 -7.76
N ALA A 176 -19.11 7.84 -7.88
CA ALA A 176 -19.67 8.57 -6.74
C ALA A 176 -20.52 7.66 -5.84
N GLN A 177 -21.15 6.63 -6.43
CA GLN A 177 -21.94 5.64 -5.69
C GLN A 177 -21.08 4.63 -4.89
N THR A 178 -19.77 4.54 -5.15
CA THR A 178 -18.93 3.42 -4.67
C THR A 178 -17.62 3.83 -4.00
N SER A 179 -17.12 5.05 -4.20
CA SER A 179 -15.71 5.36 -3.90
C SER A 179 -15.42 6.00 -2.55
N GLY A 180 -16.44 6.41 -1.79
CA GLY A 180 -16.27 7.09 -0.49
C GLY A 180 -15.48 8.41 -0.56
N ARG A 181 -15.30 8.97 -1.77
CA ARG A 181 -14.55 10.22 -1.98
C ARG A 181 -15.42 11.42 -1.61
N VAL A 182 -14.92 12.24 -0.70
CA VAL A 182 -15.57 13.51 -0.31
C VAL A 182 -15.70 14.49 -1.47
N ASP A 183 -14.83 14.40 -2.49
CA ASP A 183 -14.79 15.23 -3.70
C ASP A 183 -15.60 14.65 -4.89
N ASP A 184 -16.40 13.60 -4.70
CA ASP A 184 -17.21 12.97 -5.75
C ASP A 184 -18.71 13.36 -5.63
N ASN A 185 -19.00 14.65 -5.48
CA ASN A 185 -20.37 15.18 -5.63
C ASN A 185 -20.58 15.78 -7.05
N GLU A 186 -21.84 15.99 -7.44
CA GLU A 186 -22.20 16.43 -8.79
C GLU A 186 -21.59 17.79 -9.17
N GLU A 187 -21.55 18.73 -8.23
CA GLU A 187 -20.99 20.07 -8.43
C GLU A 187 -19.47 20.01 -8.64
N THR A 188 -18.77 19.25 -7.79
CA THR A 188 -17.33 19.01 -7.92
C THR A 188 -16.98 18.26 -9.21
N ILE A 189 -17.80 17.30 -9.64
CA ILE A 189 -17.63 16.60 -10.93
C ILE A 189 -17.70 17.60 -12.10
N LYS A 190 -18.73 18.46 -12.12
CA LYS A 190 -18.89 19.50 -13.15
C LYS A 190 -17.70 20.45 -13.17
N GLN A 191 -17.26 20.91 -11.99
CA GLN A 191 -16.11 21.81 -11.89
C GLN A 191 -14.82 21.15 -12.39
N ARG A 192 -14.57 19.87 -12.04
CA ARG A 192 -13.39 19.12 -12.52
C ARG A 192 -13.39 18.90 -14.02
N LEU A 193 -14.56 18.64 -14.62
CA LEU A 193 -14.70 18.53 -16.07
C LEU A 193 -14.45 19.88 -16.76
N LYS A 194 -15.02 20.96 -16.23
CA LYS A 194 -14.80 22.33 -16.72
C LYS A 194 -13.32 22.70 -16.68
N THR A 195 -12.67 22.59 -15.53
CA THR A 195 -11.25 22.90 -15.35
C THR A 195 -10.36 22.07 -16.27
N PHE A 196 -10.68 20.78 -16.48
CA PHE A 196 -9.96 19.95 -17.44
C PHE A 196 -10.13 20.48 -18.86
N SER A 197 -11.36 20.78 -19.30
CA SER A 197 -11.63 21.28 -20.65
C SER A 197 -10.96 22.63 -20.93
N GLU A 198 -10.92 23.53 -19.94
CA GLU A 198 -10.28 24.85 -20.05
C GLU A 198 -8.76 24.75 -20.23
N ASN A 199 -8.11 23.85 -19.50
CA ASN A 199 -6.64 23.75 -19.48
C ASN A 199 -6.06 22.75 -20.49
N LYS A 200 -6.85 21.76 -20.92
CA LYS A 200 -6.39 20.66 -21.78
C LYS A 200 -5.67 21.16 -23.03
N ASN A 201 -6.27 22.09 -23.76
CA ASN A 201 -5.79 22.45 -25.10
C ASN A 201 -4.35 22.98 -25.10
N ALA A 202 -3.99 23.80 -24.11
CA ALA A 202 -2.64 24.35 -23.98
C ALA A 202 -1.60 23.24 -23.74
N ILE A 203 -1.91 22.29 -22.86
CA ILE A 203 -1.03 21.14 -22.56
C ILE A 203 -0.86 20.28 -23.81
N MET A 204 -1.97 19.98 -24.50
CA MET A 204 -1.96 19.15 -25.70
C MET A 204 -1.17 19.80 -26.83
N GLU A 205 -1.34 21.11 -27.06
CA GLU A 205 -0.58 21.84 -28.06
C GLU A 205 0.93 21.83 -27.77
N TYR A 206 1.32 21.94 -26.50
CA TYR A 206 2.72 21.88 -26.11
C TYR A 206 3.32 20.48 -26.32
N TYR A 207 2.69 19.44 -25.78
CA TYR A 207 3.23 18.07 -25.82
C TYR A 207 3.04 17.34 -27.15
N SER A 208 2.10 17.78 -28.00
CA SER A 208 1.95 17.23 -29.36
C SER A 208 3.07 17.64 -30.31
N LYS A 209 3.89 18.65 -29.95
CA LYS A 209 5.05 19.03 -30.73
C LYS A 209 6.14 17.97 -30.62
N GLY A 210 6.52 17.40 -31.76
CA GLY A 210 7.51 16.31 -31.83
C GLY A 210 6.92 14.96 -31.39
N ASN A 211 7.79 14.02 -31.05
CA ASN A 211 7.38 12.68 -30.61
C ASN A 211 7.16 12.60 -29.08
N LYS A 212 6.57 13.64 -28.48
CA LYS A 212 6.43 13.78 -27.01
C LYS A 212 5.07 13.37 -26.47
N MET A 213 4.17 12.85 -27.30
CA MET A 213 2.82 12.49 -26.87
C MET A 213 2.32 11.20 -27.53
N GLU A 214 1.61 10.39 -26.74
CA GLU A 214 0.84 9.24 -27.19
C GLU A 214 -0.63 9.45 -26.82
N MET A 215 -1.52 9.40 -27.81
CA MET A 215 -2.97 9.52 -27.58
C MET A 215 -3.62 8.14 -27.68
N ILE A 216 -4.35 7.75 -26.63
CA ILE A 216 -5.09 6.49 -26.54
C ILE A 216 -6.58 6.78 -26.42
N THR A 217 -7.41 6.14 -27.25
CA THR A 217 -8.87 6.29 -27.14
C THR A 217 -9.40 5.36 -26.06
N ALA A 218 -9.93 5.93 -24.97
CA ALA A 218 -10.33 5.18 -23.77
C ALA A 218 -11.85 4.99 -23.64
N GLU A 219 -12.52 4.72 -24.77
CA GLU A 219 -13.96 4.41 -24.85
C GLU A 219 -14.27 2.90 -24.77
N LYS A 220 -13.30 2.06 -25.13
CA LYS A 220 -13.44 0.59 -25.18
C LYS A 220 -13.28 -0.06 -23.80
N SER A 221 -13.30 -1.40 -23.77
CA SER A 221 -13.02 -2.17 -22.56
C SER A 221 -11.60 -1.90 -22.03
N VAL A 222 -11.39 -2.14 -20.73
CA VAL A 222 -10.11 -1.87 -20.05
C VAL A 222 -8.94 -2.57 -20.74
N ASP A 223 -9.12 -3.82 -21.18
CA ASP A 223 -8.06 -4.61 -21.79
C ASP A 223 -7.74 -4.17 -23.22
N GLU A 224 -8.75 -3.73 -23.98
CA GLU A 224 -8.54 -3.15 -25.32
C GLU A 224 -7.77 -1.83 -25.24
N VAL A 225 -8.15 -0.96 -24.30
CA VAL A 225 -7.42 0.29 -24.04
C VAL A 225 -5.99 -0.02 -23.60
N PHE A 226 -5.80 -1.03 -22.74
CA PHE A 226 -4.47 -1.41 -22.29
C PHE A 226 -3.61 -1.98 -23.43
N ALA A 227 -4.20 -2.73 -24.37
CA ALA A 227 -3.47 -3.21 -25.53
C ALA A 227 -2.93 -2.05 -26.40
N GLU A 228 -3.67 -0.95 -26.52
CA GLU A 228 -3.19 0.28 -27.18
C GLU A 228 -2.03 0.93 -26.40
N VAL A 229 -2.13 1.01 -25.06
CA VAL A 229 -1.04 1.48 -24.19
C VAL A 229 0.22 0.63 -24.37
N VAL A 230 0.07 -0.69 -24.47
CA VAL A 230 1.21 -1.61 -24.69
C VAL A 230 1.93 -1.28 -25.99
N ARG A 231 1.20 -1.06 -27.08
CA ARG A 231 1.79 -0.69 -28.37
C ARG A 231 2.53 0.64 -28.29
N ALA A 232 1.96 1.63 -27.59
CA ALA A 232 2.59 2.93 -27.40
C ALA A 232 3.92 2.82 -26.62
N PHE A 233 3.95 2.03 -25.55
CA PHE A 233 5.16 1.79 -24.76
C PHE A 233 6.21 1.01 -25.57
N GLU A 234 5.83 -0.09 -26.21
CA GLU A 234 6.73 -0.92 -27.01
C GLU A 234 7.30 -0.15 -28.23
N GLY A 235 6.48 0.68 -28.89
CA GLY A 235 6.90 1.56 -29.98
C GLY A 235 7.95 2.59 -29.57
N ARG A 236 8.02 2.92 -28.28
CA ARG A 236 9.04 3.80 -27.68
C ARG A 236 10.26 3.04 -27.13
N GLY A 237 10.36 1.75 -27.43
CA GLY A 237 11.42 0.88 -26.91
C GLY A 237 11.27 0.57 -25.41
N ILE A 238 10.13 0.89 -24.81
CA ILE A 238 9.84 0.53 -23.41
C ILE A 238 9.35 -0.91 -23.41
N THR A 239 10.25 -1.81 -23.05
CA THR A 239 9.96 -3.23 -23.00
C THR A 239 9.22 -3.56 -21.71
N ALA A 240 8.27 -4.50 -21.79
CA ALA A 240 7.71 -5.13 -20.60
C ALA A 240 8.87 -5.55 -19.68
N VAL A 241 8.70 -5.43 -18.36
CA VAL A 241 9.64 -6.13 -17.49
C VAL A 241 9.61 -7.57 -17.96
N GLN A 242 10.79 -8.15 -18.25
CA GLN A 242 10.84 -9.60 -18.30
C GLN A 242 10.14 -10.03 -17.01
N LYS A 243 9.06 -10.83 -17.10
CA LYS A 243 8.52 -11.54 -15.92
C LYS A 243 9.77 -11.91 -15.16
N ARG A 244 10.01 -11.30 -13.98
CA ARG A 244 11.26 -11.55 -13.24
C ARG A 244 11.49 -13.03 -13.43
N PRO A 245 12.61 -13.49 -14.03
CA PRO A 245 12.88 -14.92 -13.99
C PRO A 245 12.62 -15.24 -12.55
N LYS A 246 11.62 -16.12 -12.26
CA LYS A 246 11.21 -16.44 -10.89
C LYS A 246 12.50 -16.39 -10.12
N VAL A 247 12.64 -15.46 -9.17
CA VAL A 247 13.90 -15.39 -8.44
C VAL A 247 13.94 -16.75 -7.78
N LYS A 248 14.62 -17.70 -8.42
CA LYS A 248 15.29 -18.78 -7.76
C LYS A 248 16.18 -17.95 -6.89
N PHE A 249 15.76 -17.81 -5.64
CA PHE A 249 16.67 -17.56 -4.57
C PHE A 249 17.82 -18.53 -4.85
N VAL A 250 18.91 -18.01 -5.43
CA VAL A 250 20.16 -18.72 -5.42
C VAL A 250 20.63 -18.51 -4.00
N LEU A 251 20.00 -19.28 -3.11
CA LEU A 251 20.67 -19.79 -1.93
C LEU A 251 22.01 -20.25 -2.47
N THR A 252 23.07 -19.59 -2.00
CA THR A 252 24.43 -20.07 -2.22
C THR A 252 24.42 -21.57 -1.96
N SER A 253 25.20 -22.32 -2.72
CA SER A 253 25.20 -23.78 -2.79
C SER A 253 25.37 -24.52 -1.44
N LYS A 254 25.47 -23.80 -0.31
CA LYS A 254 25.42 -24.30 1.06
C LYS A 254 24.06 -24.19 1.78
N GLN A 255 23.04 -23.51 1.23
CA GLN A 255 21.71 -23.38 1.87
C GLN A 255 20.57 -24.06 1.10
N LYS A 256 20.85 -24.63 -0.07
CA LYS A 256 19.84 -25.25 -0.95
C LYS A 256 19.25 -26.58 -0.44
N GLU A 257 19.71 -27.07 0.71
CA GLU A 257 19.24 -28.35 1.30
C GLU A 257 18.36 -28.20 2.56
N LYS A 258 17.92 -26.98 2.92
CA LYS A 258 16.87 -26.84 3.96
C LYS A 258 15.67 -26.01 3.46
N SER A 259 14.57 -26.76 3.26
CA SER A 259 13.16 -26.41 3.52
C SER A 259 12.32 -25.53 2.59
N THR A 260 12.14 -25.89 1.31
CA THR A 260 10.89 -25.54 0.58
C THR A 260 9.88 -26.69 0.50
N GLY A 261 10.23 -27.88 0.99
CA GLY A 261 9.30 -29.02 1.05
C GLY A 261 8.24 -28.87 2.14
N GLY A 262 8.61 -28.32 3.30
CA GLY A 262 7.78 -28.37 4.51
C GLY A 262 6.51 -27.49 4.47
N LEU A 263 6.53 -26.35 3.77
CA LEU A 263 5.34 -25.48 3.68
C LEU A 263 4.21 -26.09 2.85
N LYS A 264 4.54 -26.91 1.83
CA LYS A 264 3.52 -27.53 0.98
C LYS A 264 2.66 -28.55 1.72
N ASP A 265 3.22 -29.15 2.76
CA ASP A 265 2.53 -30.12 3.61
C ASP A 265 1.80 -29.46 4.80
N ALA A 266 1.97 -28.14 4.99
CA ALA A 266 1.34 -27.40 6.08
C ALA A 266 -0.18 -27.32 5.89
N LYS A 267 -0.92 -27.52 6.98
CA LYS A 267 -2.36 -27.30 7.04
C LYS A 267 -2.63 -25.86 7.41
N VAL A 268 -3.23 -25.12 6.48
CA VAL A 268 -3.52 -23.70 6.67
C VAL A 268 -5.02 -23.47 6.78
N LEU A 269 -5.42 -22.82 7.86
CA LEU A 269 -6.78 -22.36 8.08
C LEU A 269 -6.80 -20.83 8.07
N PHE A 270 -7.50 -20.24 7.09
CA PHE A 270 -7.74 -18.80 7.10
C PHE A 270 -8.85 -18.47 8.09
N VAL A 271 -8.63 -17.43 8.88
CA VAL A 271 -9.58 -16.95 9.86
C VAL A 271 -10.13 -15.60 9.40
N ILE A 272 -11.34 -15.63 8.86
CA ILE A 272 -12.00 -14.49 8.20
C ILE A 272 -13.17 -13.99 9.05
N GLY A 273 -13.42 -12.68 9.02
CA GLY A 273 -14.51 -12.05 9.75
C GLY A 273 -14.26 -10.55 9.92
N GLY A 274 -15.33 -9.79 10.13
CA GLY A 274 -15.23 -8.34 10.27
C GLY A 274 -14.44 -7.87 11.49
N PRO A 275 -14.12 -6.57 11.58
CA PRO A 275 -13.51 -6.01 12.78
C PRO A 275 -14.43 -6.26 13.99
N GLY A 276 -13.88 -6.65 15.15
CA GLY A 276 -14.69 -6.92 16.34
C GLY A 276 -15.42 -8.27 16.35
N SER A 277 -15.28 -9.11 15.31
CA SER A 277 -15.97 -10.40 15.22
C SER A 277 -15.47 -11.48 16.21
N GLY A 278 -14.36 -11.24 16.92
CA GLY A 278 -13.81 -12.17 17.92
C GLY A 278 -12.77 -13.18 17.40
N LYS A 279 -12.29 -13.03 16.16
CA LYS A 279 -11.27 -13.92 15.53
C LYS A 279 -10.09 -14.23 16.45
N GLY A 280 -9.39 -13.21 16.96
CA GLY A 280 -8.21 -13.39 17.80
C GLY A 280 -8.51 -14.17 19.09
N THR A 281 -9.65 -13.90 19.74
CA THR A 281 -10.10 -14.64 20.93
C THR A 281 -10.33 -16.12 20.61
N GLN A 282 -10.96 -16.41 19.48
CA GLN A 282 -11.21 -17.79 19.04
C GLN A 282 -9.91 -18.48 18.59
N CYS A 283 -9.00 -17.76 17.93
CA CYS A 283 -7.66 -18.28 17.60
C CYS A 283 -6.91 -18.71 18.84
N ALA A 284 -6.90 -17.90 19.92
CA ALA A 284 -6.24 -18.25 21.17
C ALA A 284 -6.77 -19.57 21.75
N LYS A 285 -8.10 -19.77 21.75
CA LYS A 285 -8.70 -21.04 22.19
C LYS A 285 -8.38 -22.22 21.27
N ILE A 286 -8.30 -22.01 19.95
CA ILE A 286 -7.88 -23.06 19.01
C ILE A 286 -6.42 -23.45 19.26
N VAL A 287 -5.53 -22.47 19.48
CA VAL A 287 -4.12 -22.71 19.83
C VAL A 287 -4.03 -23.56 21.10
N GLU A 288 -4.76 -23.18 22.15
CA GLU A 288 -4.76 -23.88 23.44
C GLU A 288 -5.25 -25.33 23.32
N LYS A 289 -6.36 -25.57 22.60
CA LYS A 289 -6.97 -26.91 22.51
C LYS A 289 -6.33 -27.81 21.45
N TYR A 290 -5.95 -27.28 20.30
CA TYR A 290 -5.54 -28.05 19.13
C TYR A 290 -4.06 -27.89 18.76
N GLY A 291 -3.32 -27.02 19.44
CA GLY A 291 -1.87 -26.85 19.23
C GLY A 291 -1.50 -26.21 17.89
N PHE A 292 -2.42 -25.48 17.25
CA PHE A 292 -2.12 -24.73 16.03
C PHE A 292 -1.15 -23.59 16.32
N CYS A 293 -0.36 -23.19 15.33
CA CYS A 293 0.39 -21.94 15.38
C CYS A 293 -0.47 -20.81 14.83
N HIS A 294 -0.73 -19.80 15.66
CA HIS A 294 -1.43 -18.58 15.24
C HIS A 294 -0.45 -17.54 14.70
N LEU A 295 -0.71 -17.07 13.50
CA LEU A 295 0.00 -15.97 12.85
C LEU A 295 -1.02 -14.89 12.47
N SER A 296 -0.87 -13.72 13.07
CA SER A 296 -1.68 -12.54 12.78
C SER A 296 -0.85 -11.57 11.95
N SER A 297 -1.33 -11.19 10.77
CA SER A 297 -0.61 -10.27 9.88
C SER A 297 -0.34 -8.92 10.56
N GLY A 298 -1.28 -8.43 11.37
CA GLY A 298 -1.11 -7.21 12.13
C GLY A 298 -0.06 -7.31 13.23
N ASP A 299 0.05 -8.46 13.91
CA ASP A 299 1.08 -8.68 14.93
C ASP A 299 2.46 -8.85 14.31
N LEU A 300 2.56 -9.57 13.19
CA LEU A 300 3.81 -9.72 12.44
C LEU A 300 4.32 -8.36 11.95
N LEU A 301 3.45 -7.50 11.44
CA LEU A 301 3.82 -6.15 11.02
C LEU A 301 4.34 -5.30 12.19
N ARG A 302 3.64 -5.30 13.33
CA ARG A 302 4.09 -4.56 14.52
C ARG A 302 5.41 -5.09 15.06
N ALA A 303 5.58 -6.41 15.11
CA ALA A 303 6.82 -7.02 15.58
C ALA A 303 7.99 -6.72 14.63
N GLU A 304 7.76 -6.74 13.31
CA GLU A 304 8.79 -6.39 12.33
C GLU A 304 9.21 -4.93 12.47
N VAL A 305 8.25 -4.01 12.62
CA VAL A 305 8.52 -2.59 12.89
C VAL A 305 9.36 -2.41 14.16
N GLN A 306 9.00 -3.10 15.24
CA GLN A 306 9.75 -3.07 16.51
C GLN A 306 11.14 -3.71 16.43
N SER A 307 11.39 -4.58 15.45
CA SER A 307 12.68 -5.25 15.30
C SER A 307 13.80 -4.32 14.80
N GLU A 308 13.46 -3.12 14.32
CA GLU A 308 14.36 -2.15 13.70
C GLU A 308 15.19 -2.72 12.52
N SER A 309 14.75 -3.83 11.93
CA SER A 309 15.34 -4.40 10.72
C SER A 309 15.20 -3.44 9.53
N ASP A 310 15.96 -3.65 8.46
CA ASP A 310 15.78 -2.83 7.24
C ASP A 310 14.36 -2.94 6.67
N ARG A 311 13.69 -4.08 6.85
CA ARG A 311 12.27 -4.25 6.50
C ARG A 311 11.40 -3.50 7.52
N GLY A 312 11.68 -3.63 8.81
CA GLY A 312 10.97 -2.96 9.90
C GLY A 312 10.98 -1.44 9.78
N LYS A 313 12.13 -0.84 9.44
CA LYS A 313 12.26 0.60 9.18
C LYS A 313 11.42 1.05 8.00
N ARG A 314 11.47 0.33 6.87
CA ARG A 314 10.61 0.61 5.71
C ARG A 314 9.13 0.49 6.05
N LEU A 315 8.74 -0.54 6.81
CA LEU A 315 7.35 -0.72 7.25
C LEU A 315 6.92 0.36 8.24
N ASN A 316 7.80 0.79 9.14
CA ASN A 316 7.54 1.87 10.08
C ASN A 316 7.29 3.17 9.32
N GLU A 317 8.13 3.49 8.34
CA GLU A 317 7.94 4.67 7.48
C GLU A 317 6.61 4.63 6.71
N ILE A 318 6.22 3.48 6.16
CA ILE A 318 4.93 3.30 5.48
C ILE A 318 3.77 3.50 6.46
N MET A 319 3.86 2.91 7.65
CA MET A 319 2.80 2.97 8.67
C MET A 319 2.68 4.34 9.33
N GLU A 320 3.78 5.04 9.60
CA GLU A 320 3.80 6.42 10.10
C GLU A 320 3.17 7.41 9.11
N LYS A 321 3.33 7.16 7.81
CA LYS A 321 2.67 7.92 6.73
C LYS A 321 1.19 7.57 6.55
N GLY A 322 0.67 6.61 7.31
CA GLY A 322 -0.70 6.11 7.17
C GLY A 322 -0.95 5.37 5.84
N GLU A 323 0.11 4.97 5.13
CA GLU A 323 0.01 4.23 3.87
C GLU A 323 -0.33 2.75 4.14
N LEU A 324 -1.03 2.12 3.20
CA LEU A 324 -1.30 0.68 3.27
C LEU A 324 -0.02 -0.10 2.96
N VAL A 325 0.32 -1.04 3.83
CA VAL A 325 1.48 -1.92 3.63
C VAL A 325 1.28 -2.75 2.35
N PRO A 326 2.26 -2.74 1.42
CA PRO A 326 2.17 -3.50 0.18
C PRO A 326 1.93 -4.99 0.41
N LEU A 327 1.11 -5.60 -0.44
CA LEU A 327 0.78 -7.03 -0.39
C LEU A 327 2.02 -7.92 -0.34
N ASP A 328 3.03 -7.61 -1.15
CA ASP A 328 4.28 -8.37 -1.23
C ASP A 328 5.02 -8.44 0.12
N GLU A 329 4.99 -7.36 0.90
CA GLU A 329 5.65 -7.31 2.20
C GLU A 329 4.89 -8.14 3.24
N VAL A 330 3.56 -8.04 3.27
CA VAL A 330 2.73 -8.85 4.18
C VAL A 330 2.86 -10.33 3.87
N LEU A 331 2.83 -10.70 2.58
CA LEU A 331 2.99 -12.08 2.13
C LEU A 331 4.39 -12.62 2.47
N ALA A 332 5.44 -11.79 2.30
CA ALA A 332 6.79 -12.16 2.67
C ALA A 332 6.94 -12.38 4.18
N LEU A 333 6.38 -11.50 5.01
CA LEU A 333 6.39 -11.66 6.47
C LEU A 333 5.68 -12.94 6.91
N LEU A 334 4.50 -13.22 6.35
CA LEU A 334 3.77 -14.44 6.65
C LEU A 334 4.56 -15.69 6.25
N ARG A 335 5.14 -15.70 5.04
CA ARG A 335 5.98 -16.80 4.58
C ARG A 335 7.17 -17.03 5.52
N ASP A 336 7.95 -15.98 5.80
CA ASP A 336 9.15 -16.07 6.62
C ASP A 336 8.79 -16.58 8.05
N ALA A 337 7.68 -16.11 8.62
CA ALA A 337 7.16 -16.59 9.91
C ALA A 337 6.72 -18.06 9.87
N MET A 338 6.03 -18.48 8.81
CA MET A 338 5.62 -19.87 8.63
C MET A 338 6.82 -20.79 8.43
N GLU A 339 7.80 -20.43 7.60
CA GLU A 339 9.01 -21.22 7.36
C GLU A 339 9.78 -21.47 8.65
N LYS A 340 9.95 -20.42 9.47
CA LYS A 340 10.54 -20.54 10.80
C LYS A 340 9.79 -21.56 11.65
N LYS A 341 8.46 -21.46 11.73
CA LYS A 341 7.64 -22.37 12.54
C LYS A 341 7.62 -23.80 12.02
N VAL A 342 7.60 -23.99 10.70
CA VAL A 342 7.76 -25.31 10.08
C VAL A 342 9.11 -25.92 10.45
N SER A 343 10.18 -25.14 10.49
CA SER A 343 11.50 -25.61 10.93
C SER A 343 11.54 -26.03 12.41
N GLU A 344 10.64 -25.48 13.23
CA GLU A 344 10.40 -25.84 14.63
C GLU A 344 9.45 -27.05 14.77
N GLY A 345 8.98 -27.64 13.66
CA GLY A 345 8.12 -28.82 13.63
C GLY A 345 6.62 -28.53 13.57
N VAL A 346 6.21 -27.26 13.45
CA VAL A 346 4.80 -26.87 13.32
C VAL A 346 4.25 -27.28 11.95
N LYS A 347 3.06 -27.88 11.94
CA LYS A 347 2.38 -28.31 10.71
C LYS A 347 1.04 -27.62 10.46
N CYS A 348 0.42 -27.06 11.50
CA CYS A 348 -0.93 -26.51 11.44
C CYS A 348 -0.92 -25.03 11.79
N PHE A 349 -1.51 -24.21 10.93
CA PHE A 349 -1.45 -22.76 10.98
C PHE A 349 -2.84 -22.12 10.96
N LEU A 350 -3.05 -21.14 11.84
CA LEU A 350 -4.15 -20.18 11.78
C LEU A 350 -3.61 -18.87 11.24
N ILE A 351 -4.11 -18.42 10.10
CA ILE A 351 -3.75 -17.12 9.54
C ILE A 351 -4.89 -16.15 9.81
N ASP A 352 -4.66 -15.18 10.69
CA ASP A 352 -5.62 -14.16 11.10
C ASP A 352 -5.24 -12.80 10.51
N GLY A 353 -6.25 -12.02 10.11
CA GLY A 353 -6.06 -10.72 9.48
C GLY A 353 -5.51 -10.77 8.06
N TYR A 354 -5.43 -11.96 7.45
CA TYR A 354 -5.04 -12.22 6.06
C TYR A 354 -5.69 -13.55 5.60
N PRO A 355 -6.19 -13.67 4.35
CA PRO A 355 -6.34 -12.61 3.35
C PRO A 355 -7.49 -11.65 3.66
N ARG A 356 -7.39 -10.40 3.18
CA ARG A 356 -8.42 -9.36 3.26
C ARG A 356 -9.08 -9.05 1.92
N GLU A 357 -8.42 -9.45 0.82
CA GLU A 357 -8.87 -9.34 -0.56
C GLU A 357 -8.56 -10.63 -1.32
N LEU A 358 -9.28 -10.89 -2.42
CA LEU A 358 -9.18 -12.12 -3.20
C LEU A 358 -7.76 -12.43 -3.68
N GLU A 359 -7.09 -11.44 -4.26
CA GLU A 359 -5.73 -11.60 -4.81
C GLU A 359 -4.75 -12.08 -3.73
N GLN A 360 -4.93 -11.64 -2.48
CA GLN A 360 -4.08 -12.03 -1.36
C GLN A 360 -4.19 -13.54 -1.07
N GLY A 361 -5.40 -14.10 -1.13
CA GLY A 361 -5.66 -15.51 -0.93
C GLY A 361 -5.06 -16.36 -2.05
N GLU A 362 -5.33 -15.98 -3.30
CA GLU A 362 -4.83 -16.69 -4.49
C GLU A 362 -3.29 -16.72 -4.53
N ARG A 363 -2.66 -15.59 -4.21
CA ARG A 363 -1.19 -15.51 -4.16
C ARG A 363 -0.61 -16.32 -3.03
N PHE A 364 -1.22 -16.32 -1.85
CA PHE A 364 -0.77 -17.16 -0.73
C PHE A 364 -0.82 -18.64 -1.08
N GLU A 365 -1.91 -19.12 -1.68
CA GLU A 365 -2.03 -20.53 -2.08
C GLU A 365 -1.01 -20.94 -3.14
N LYS A 366 -0.67 -20.01 -4.03
CA LYS A 366 0.30 -20.23 -5.10
C LYS A 366 1.75 -20.17 -4.63
N GLU A 367 2.07 -19.26 -3.71
CA GLU A 367 3.46 -18.89 -3.36
C GLU A 367 3.90 -19.43 -2.00
N VAL A 368 2.97 -19.73 -1.09
CA VAL A 368 3.26 -20.12 0.30
C VAL A 368 2.74 -21.53 0.59
N ALA A 369 1.43 -21.71 0.74
CA ALA A 369 0.82 -22.98 1.12
C ALA A 369 -0.67 -23.02 0.75
N GLY A 370 -1.18 -24.19 0.37
CA GLY A 370 -2.59 -24.35 0.00
C GLY A 370 -3.54 -24.11 1.19
N CYS A 371 -4.69 -23.48 0.93
CA CYS A 371 -5.71 -23.26 1.93
C CYS A 371 -6.45 -24.58 2.19
N THR A 372 -6.35 -25.10 3.42
CA THR A 372 -7.03 -26.33 3.86
C THR A 372 -8.47 -26.07 4.25
N GLY A 373 -8.76 -24.88 4.79
CA GLY A 373 -10.11 -24.48 5.18
C GLY A 373 -10.20 -23.00 5.53
N VAL A 374 -11.43 -22.53 5.71
CA VAL A 374 -11.71 -21.17 6.18
C VAL A 374 -12.68 -21.23 7.36
N LEU A 375 -12.33 -20.56 8.46
CA LEU A 375 -13.26 -20.24 9.53
C LEU A 375 -13.77 -18.82 9.32
N TYR A 376 -15.04 -18.68 8.93
CA TYR A 376 -15.67 -17.39 8.76
C TYR A 376 -16.54 -17.07 9.98
N PHE A 377 -16.19 -16.02 10.72
CA PHE A 377 -16.96 -15.51 11.84
C PHE A 377 -17.98 -14.47 11.36
N GLU A 378 -19.23 -14.91 11.21
CA GLU A 378 -20.37 -14.10 10.81
C GLU A 378 -20.97 -13.40 12.04
N VAL A 379 -20.99 -12.07 12.01
CA VAL A 379 -21.48 -11.20 13.09
C VAL A 379 -22.19 -10.02 12.44
N SER A 380 -23.29 -9.54 13.04
CA SER A 380 -23.95 -8.31 12.61
C SER A 380 -23.07 -7.06 12.79
N ASP A 381 -23.29 -6.06 11.94
CA ASP A 381 -22.60 -4.76 12.01
C ASP A 381 -22.84 -4.07 13.36
N ASP A 382 -24.04 -4.19 13.93
CA ASP A 382 -24.39 -3.66 15.24
C ASP A 382 -23.52 -4.29 16.34
N THR A 383 -23.43 -5.62 16.35
CA THR A 383 -22.60 -6.35 17.33
C THR A 383 -21.12 -6.03 17.15
N MET A 384 -20.62 -5.98 15.90
CA MET A 384 -19.23 -5.59 15.62
C MET A 384 -18.93 -4.17 16.11
N THR A 385 -19.83 -3.22 15.85
CA THR A 385 -19.72 -1.82 16.27
C THR A 385 -19.68 -1.72 17.80
N GLN A 386 -20.64 -2.35 18.48
CA GLN A 386 -20.68 -2.36 19.95
C GLN A 386 -19.40 -2.93 20.56
N ARG A 387 -18.91 -4.06 20.05
CA ARG A 387 -17.66 -4.69 20.53
C ARG A 387 -16.44 -3.80 20.29
N LEU A 388 -16.36 -3.12 19.15
CA LEU A 388 -15.25 -2.22 18.84
C LEU A 388 -15.25 -0.97 19.71
N LEU A 389 -16.41 -0.33 19.91
CA LEU A 389 -16.55 0.81 20.80
C LEU A 389 -16.16 0.46 22.25
N GLU A 390 -16.60 -0.70 22.74
CA GLU A 390 -16.24 -1.15 24.09
C GLU A 390 -14.74 -1.47 24.21
N ARG A 391 -14.14 -2.03 23.15
CA ARG A 391 -12.69 -2.25 23.09
C ARG A 391 -11.91 -0.94 23.07
N GLY A 392 -12.39 0.10 22.38
CA GLY A 392 -11.77 1.42 22.38
C GLY A 392 -11.67 2.02 23.79
N LYS A 393 -12.71 1.84 24.61
CA LYS A 393 -12.73 2.29 26.02
C LYS A 393 -11.75 1.53 26.92
N THR A 394 -11.56 0.23 26.66
CA THR A 394 -10.87 -0.68 27.59
C THR A 394 -9.41 -1.00 27.22
N SER A 395 -9.03 -0.86 25.96
CA SER A 395 -7.73 -1.33 25.45
C SER A 395 -6.73 -0.23 25.08
N GLY A 396 -7.11 1.05 25.17
CA GLY A 396 -6.24 2.17 24.80
C GLY A 396 -6.01 2.32 23.28
N ARG A 397 -6.81 1.64 22.45
CA ARG A 397 -6.77 1.76 20.99
C ARG A 397 -7.46 3.04 20.53
N VAL A 398 -6.65 4.00 20.09
CA VAL A 398 -7.10 5.32 19.61
C VAL A 398 -7.88 5.26 18.28
N ASP A 399 -7.76 4.15 17.55
CA ASP A 399 -8.40 3.91 16.25
C ASP A 399 -9.79 3.22 16.34
N ASP A 400 -10.27 2.87 17.53
CA ASP A 400 -11.60 2.27 17.73
C ASP A 400 -12.67 3.35 18.04
N ASN A 401 -12.79 4.35 17.17
CA ASN A 401 -13.82 5.41 17.20
C ASN A 401 -14.89 5.18 16.11
N GLU A 402 -16.04 5.84 16.24
CA GLU A 402 -17.22 5.62 15.38
C GLU A 402 -16.93 5.78 13.89
N GLU A 403 -16.16 6.81 13.51
CA GLU A 403 -15.78 7.06 12.11
C GLU A 403 -14.88 5.94 11.55
N THR A 404 -13.90 5.50 12.33
CA THR A 404 -12.94 4.45 11.93
C THR A 404 -13.62 3.08 11.88
N ILE A 405 -14.54 2.81 12.82
CA ILE A 405 -15.35 1.58 12.82
C ILE A 405 -16.16 1.48 11.54
N LYS A 406 -16.84 2.57 11.14
CA LYS A 406 -17.63 2.61 9.91
C LYS A 406 -16.76 2.29 8.68
N LYS A 407 -15.59 2.93 8.55
CA LYS A 407 -14.63 2.65 7.44
C LYS A 407 -14.17 1.19 7.42
N ARG A 408 -13.91 0.59 8.58
CA ARG A 408 -13.46 -0.81 8.68
C ARG A 408 -14.57 -1.82 8.34
N LEU A 409 -15.81 -1.52 8.69
CA LEU A 409 -16.98 -2.31 8.30
C LEU A 409 -17.21 -2.23 6.78
N GLU A 410 -17.17 -1.02 6.22
CA GLU A 410 -17.28 -0.82 4.77
C GLU A 410 -16.18 -1.56 4.00
N THR A 411 -14.93 -1.45 4.45
CA THR A 411 -13.79 -2.19 3.87
C THR A 411 -14.04 -3.70 3.93
N PHE A 412 -14.49 -4.21 5.07
CA PHE A 412 -14.79 -5.63 5.24
C PHE A 412 -15.88 -6.10 4.25
N HIS A 413 -16.99 -5.36 4.11
CA HIS A 413 -18.07 -5.72 3.19
C HIS A 413 -17.66 -5.65 1.72
N ASN A 414 -16.87 -4.64 1.34
CA ASN A 414 -16.50 -4.41 -0.05
C ASN A 414 -15.35 -5.32 -0.52
N GLN A 415 -14.39 -5.62 0.35
CA GLN A 415 -13.15 -6.30 -0.03
C GLN A 415 -13.03 -7.71 0.52
N THR A 416 -13.42 -7.91 1.79
CA THR A 416 -13.22 -9.18 2.49
C THR A 416 -14.40 -10.13 2.31
N LYS A 417 -15.64 -9.64 2.28
CA LYS A 417 -16.83 -10.49 2.10
C LYS A 417 -16.79 -11.31 0.78
N PRO A 418 -16.33 -10.76 -0.37
CA PRO A 418 -16.16 -11.55 -1.60
C PRO A 418 -15.23 -12.78 -1.46
N LEU A 419 -14.30 -12.80 -0.50
CA LEU A 419 -13.47 -13.98 -0.23
C LEU A 419 -14.30 -15.19 0.21
N ILE A 420 -15.39 -14.96 0.93
CA ILE A 420 -16.23 -16.03 1.47
C ILE A 420 -16.89 -16.79 0.31
N ASP A 421 -17.33 -16.08 -0.72
CA ASP A 421 -17.92 -16.69 -1.91
C ASP A 421 -16.87 -17.49 -2.69
N HIS A 422 -15.65 -16.97 -2.83
CA HIS A 422 -14.55 -17.70 -3.48
C HIS A 422 -14.15 -18.97 -2.73
N TYR A 423 -14.10 -18.92 -1.40
CA TYR A 423 -13.72 -20.06 -0.56
C TYR A 423 -14.91 -20.88 -0.04
N LYS A 424 -16.12 -20.70 -0.58
CA LYS A 424 -17.36 -21.24 -0.01
C LYS A 424 -17.31 -22.75 0.25
N ASP A 425 -16.72 -23.51 -0.67
CA ASP A 425 -16.60 -24.97 -0.56
C ASP A 425 -15.62 -25.44 0.54
N LYS A 426 -14.72 -24.55 0.98
CA LYS A 426 -13.76 -24.79 2.06
C LYS A 426 -14.14 -24.07 3.36
N SER A 427 -15.19 -23.26 3.33
CA SER A 427 -15.58 -22.37 4.42
C SER A 427 -16.56 -23.02 5.37
N ASN A 428 -16.33 -22.79 6.67
CA ASN A 428 -17.29 -23.08 7.71
C ASN A 428 -17.70 -21.76 8.38
N ILE A 429 -19.01 -21.47 8.30
CA ILE A 429 -19.60 -20.25 8.83
C ILE A 429 -19.94 -20.45 10.31
N ILE A 430 -19.37 -19.61 11.16
CA ILE A 430 -19.60 -19.58 12.61
C ILE A 430 -20.40 -18.32 12.93
N LYS A 431 -21.64 -18.49 13.39
CA LYS A 431 -22.44 -17.37 13.92
C LYS A 431 -21.87 -16.92 15.25
N ALA A 432 -21.29 -15.72 15.29
CA ALA A 432 -20.45 -15.27 16.39
C ALA A 432 -21.07 -14.14 17.23
N GLU A 433 -22.36 -14.27 17.53
CA GLU A 433 -23.13 -13.32 18.37
C GLU A 433 -23.30 -13.75 19.83
N GLY A 434 -22.98 -15.00 20.18
CA GLY A 434 -23.07 -15.51 21.54
C GLY A 434 -21.85 -15.19 22.43
N THR A 435 -21.80 -15.87 23.58
CA THR A 435 -20.64 -15.84 24.46
C THR A 435 -19.41 -16.49 23.81
N VAL A 436 -18.23 -16.16 24.30
CA VAL A 436 -16.96 -16.67 23.77
C VAL A 436 -16.91 -18.22 23.77
N ASP A 437 -17.49 -18.88 24.77
CA ASP A 437 -17.50 -20.34 24.88
C ASP A 437 -18.57 -21.01 24.01
N GLU A 438 -19.74 -20.40 23.82
CA GLU A 438 -20.76 -20.86 22.86
C GLU A 438 -20.20 -20.81 21.43
N ILE A 439 -19.57 -19.70 21.06
CA ILE A 439 -18.92 -19.54 19.75
C ILE A 439 -17.83 -20.59 19.58
N PHE A 440 -17.02 -20.82 20.61
CA PHE A 440 -15.95 -21.82 20.54
C PHE A 440 -16.51 -23.24 20.41
N THR A 441 -17.65 -23.54 21.01
CA THR A 441 -18.32 -24.84 20.85
C THR A 441 -18.67 -25.11 19.37
N GLU A 442 -19.13 -24.10 18.63
CA GLU A 442 -19.35 -24.23 17.17
C GLU A 442 -18.04 -24.38 16.39
N VAL A 443 -17.00 -23.65 16.77
CA VAL A 443 -15.66 -23.81 16.18
C VAL A 443 -15.15 -25.24 16.38
N GLN A 444 -15.32 -25.80 17.57
CA GLN A 444 -14.91 -27.17 17.89
C GLN A 444 -15.59 -28.20 16.99
N LYS A 445 -16.89 -28.05 16.69
CA LYS A 445 -17.58 -28.97 15.77
C LYS A 445 -16.89 -29.04 14.41
N TYR A 446 -16.45 -27.89 13.88
CA TYR A 446 -15.70 -27.86 12.62
C TYR A 446 -14.30 -28.45 12.78
N MET A 447 -13.55 -28.02 13.81
CA MET A 447 -12.19 -28.50 14.04
C MET A 447 -12.13 -30.01 14.25
N ASP A 448 -13.07 -30.58 15.01
CA ASP A 448 -13.16 -32.01 15.32
C ASP A 448 -13.66 -32.84 14.12
N SER A 449 -14.32 -32.21 13.14
CA SER A 449 -14.77 -32.87 11.90
C SER A 449 -13.64 -33.16 10.91
N LYS A 450 -12.46 -32.59 11.13
CA LYS A 450 -11.30 -32.65 10.22
C LYS A 450 -10.13 -33.37 10.90
N LYS A 451 -9.30 -34.01 10.09
CA LYS A 451 -7.98 -34.50 10.52
C LYS A 451 -6.95 -33.45 10.14
N TRP A 452 -6.29 -32.88 11.15
CA TRP A 452 -5.28 -31.84 11.01
C TRP A 452 -3.87 -32.43 11.01
#